data_AF-A0A329S6H2-F1
#
_entry.id   AF-A0A329S6H2-F1
#
_cell.length_a   1.000
_cell.length_b   1.000
_cell.length_c   1.000
_cell.angle_alpha   90.00
_cell.angle_beta   90.00
_cell.angle_gamma   90.00
#
_symmetry.space_group_name_H-M   'P 1'
#
loop_
_entity.id
_entity.type
_entity.pdbx_description
1 polymer ?
#
loop_
_entity_poly.entity_id
_entity_poly.type
_entity_poly.pdbx_seq_one_letter_code
_entity_poly.pdbx_strand_id
1 'polypeptide(L)'
;MAKAGYYAVAAGRSTGVFTTWSECEAQVKGFTGCKYKKFKTQSEAQAFIDAHNGSQPNPKRAREESTVVEDELKQPTAQKLKHDDTLKDAEVKATAIAEVDTQLADSSKTSGGWWYVVAKGRKTGVFRTWNEAKIQVENLFSASFKKFPTKEEAEAFANQHATATKRQEGDPDPKDPNTLVAFCDGSALENGRRNCRAGYACIFPHCEEWNVAKQLVEERATNNRAEYMAALEAMKRANLEDPEGSQMLYIFSDSMLLIRSMTEWIGKWQKNNWSKSDGSPVQNRDLLELLVAEKGNRRIRWTHVKAHTGKKDWRSKWNDVADNAARNAALSVGGK
;
A
#
# COMPACT_ATOMS: atom_id res chain seq x y z
N MET A 1 47.62 -10.16 -0.91
CA MET A 1 46.80 -9.51 -1.96
C MET A 1 45.35 -9.50 -1.49
N ALA A 2 44.74 -8.33 -1.30
CA ALA A 2 43.35 -8.23 -0.83
C ALA A 2 42.41 -8.83 -1.89
N LYS A 3 41.56 -9.79 -1.50
CA LYS A 3 40.61 -10.43 -2.42
C LYS A 3 39.71 -9.36 -3.05
N ALA A 4 39.87 -9.17 -4.35
CA ALA A 4 38.98 -8.33 -5.16
C ALA A 4 37.56 -8.86 -4.98
N GLY A 5 36.64 -7.98 -4.58
CA GLY A 5 35.23 -8.32 -4.41
C GLY A 5 34.40 -7.47 -5.35
N TYR A 6 33.27 -8.02 -5.79
CA TYR A 6 32.35 -7.36 -6.70
C TYR A 6 31.30 -6.60 -5.90
N TYR A 7 30.97 -5.38 -6.30
CA TYR A 7 29.96 -4.54 -5.66
C TYR A 7 28.75 -4.44 -6.56
N ALA A 8 27.63 -5.02 -6.15
CA ALA A 8 26.37 -4.94 -6.86
C ALA A 8 25.61 -3.69 -6.43
N VAL A 9 25.13 -2.88 -7.37
CA VAL A 9 24.20 -1.77 -7.14
C VAL A 9 22.89 -2.11 -7.81
N ALA A 10 21.88 -2.45 -7.01
CA ALA A 10 20.52 -2.72 -7.46
C ALA A 10 19.63 -1.47 -7.47
N ALA A 11 20.00 -0.43 -6.70
CA ALA A 11 19.41 0.91 -6.79
C ALA A 11 20.49 1.95 -6.48
N GLY A 12 20.68 2.91 -7.39
CA GLY A 12 21.71 3.94 -7.33
C GLY A 12 21.63 4.81 -8.57
N ARG A 13 22.58 5.74 -8.75
CA ARG A 13 22.67 6.58 -9.97
C ARG A 13 22.80 5.73 -11.24
N SER A 14 23.58 4.65 -11.15
CA SER A 14 23.67 3.58 -12.15
C SER A 14 23.60 2.23 -11.44
N THR A 15 22.80 1.31 -11.98
CA THR A 15 22.72 -0.08 -11.50
C THR A 15 23.72 -0.95 -12.27
N GLY A 16 24.25 -1.98 -11.62
CA GLY A 16 25.28 -2.83 -12.21
C GLY A 16 26.27 -3.40 -11.19
N VAL A 17 27.20 -4.22 -11.69
CA VAL A 17 28.27 -4.82 -10.90
C VAL A 17 29.56 -4.03 -11.14
N PHE A 18 30.17 -3.53 -10.06
CA PHE A 18 31.42 -2.77 -10.06
C PHE A 18 32.54 -3.60 -9.42
N THR A 19 33.78 -3.40 -9.85
CA THR A 19 34.93 -4.17 -9.33
C THR A 19 35.71 -3.41 -8.26
N THR A 20 35.43 -2.11 -8.09
CA THR A 20 36.03 -1.28 -7.04
C THR A 20 34.97 -0.62 -6.15
N TRP A 21 35.37 -0.31 -4.90
CA TRP A 21 34.48 0.43 -3.98
C TRP A 21 34.25 1.86 -4.47
N SER A 22 35.26 2.52 -5.04
CA SER A 22 35.16 3.90 -5.54
C SER A 22 34.05 4.06 -6.59
N GLU A 23 33.96 3.12 -7.53
CA GLU A 23 32.91 3.12 -8.56
C GLU A 23 31.53 2.88 -7.97
N CYS A 24 31.41 1.93 -7.04
CA CYS A 24 30.17 1.65 -6.31
C CYS A 24 29.71 2.87 -5.48
N GLU A 25 30.63 3.48 -4.72
CA GLU A 25 30.39 4.63 -3.86
C GLU A 25 29.87 5.82 -4.68
N ALA A 26 30.44 6.07 -5.87
CA ALA A 26 29.95 7.09 -6.78
C ALA A 26 28.47 6.90 -7.18
N GLN A 27 27.98 5.65 -7.21
CA GLN A 27 26.58 5.36 -7.56
C GLN A 27 25.61 5.50 -6.38
N VAL A 28 26.08 5.30 -5.16
CA VAL A 28 25.19 5.17 -3.98
C VAL A 28 25.31 6.32 -2.98
N LYS A 29 26.45 7.02 -2.94
CA LYS A 29 26.71 8.10 -1.98
C LYS A 29 25.75 9.27 -2.22
N GLY A 30 24.92 9.57 -1.22
CA GLY A 30 23.90 10.61 -1.30
C GLY A 30 22.70 10.26 -2.20
N PHE A 31 22.56 9.00 -2.65
CA PHE A 31 21.39 8.53 -3.36
C PHE A 31 20.39 7.91 -2.37
N THR A 32 19.26 8.59 -2.17
CA THR A 32 18.19 8.15 -1.26
C THR A 32 17.58 6.84 -1.76
N GLY A 33 17.57 5.81 -0.91
CA GLY A 33 17.03 4.49 -1.27
C GLY A 33 17.98 3.60 -2.06
N CYS A 34 19.29 3.90 -2.04
CA CYS A 34 20.27 3.03 -2.69
C CYS A 34 20.26 1.61 -2.09
N LYS A 35 20.46 0.62 -2.96
CA LYS A 35 20.57 -0.80 -2.60
C LYS A 35 21.85 -1.33 -3.22
N TYR A 36 22.83 -1.64 -2.39
CA TYR A 36 24.08 -2.22 -2.85
C TYR A 36 24.62 -3.25 -1.88
N LYS A 37 25.43 -4.19 -2.37
CA LYS A 37 26.06 -5.24 -1.56
C LYS A 37 27.33 -5.76 -2.20
N LYS A 38 28.33 -6.14 -1.39
CA LYS A 38 29.59 -6.74 -1.84
C LYS A 38 29.49 -8.27 -1.88
N PHE A 39 30.01 -8.87 -2.94
CA PHE A 39 30.01 -10.30 -3.21
C PHE A 39 31.40 -10.81 -3.55
N LYS A 40 31.58 -12.13 -3.44
CA LYS A 40 32.84 -12.79 -3.76
C LYS A 40 32.96 -13.09 -5.25
N THR A 41 31.83 -13.26 -5.94
CA THR A 41 31.78 -13.56 -7.38
C THR A 41 30.88 -12.57 -8.12
N GLN A 42 31.15 -12.37 -9.41
CA GLN A 42 30.31 -11.53 -10.28
C GLN A 42 28.89 -12.09 -10.44
N SER A 43 28.74 -13.42 -10.46
CA SER A 43 27.44 -14.09 -10.61
C SER A 43 26.52 -13.84 -9.40
N GLU A 44 27.06 -13.90 -8.17
CA GLU A 44 26.30 -13.55 -6.96
C GLU A 44 25.88 -12.05 -6.96
N ALA A 45 26.77 -11.18 -7.44
CA ALA A 45 26.48 -9.76 -7.58
C ALA A 45 25.37 -9.49 -8.60
N GLN A 46 25.36 -10.23 -9.72
CA GLN A 46 24.32 -10.13 -10.73
C GLN A 46 22.97 -10.65 -10.20
N ALA A 47 22.96 -11.81 -9.54
CA ALA A 47 21.74 -12.37 -8.94
C ALA A 47 21.11 -11.44 -7.90
N PHE A 48 21.93 -10.70 -7.15
CA PHE A 48 21.44 -9.67 -6.24
C PHE A 48 20.74 -8.52 -6.97
N ILE A 49 21.26 -8.09 -8.12
CA ILE A 49 20.61 -7.06 -8.94
C ILE A 49 19.29 -7.59 -9.48
N ASP A 50 19.29 -8.80 -10.05
CA ASP A 50 18.12 -9.41 -10.67
C ASP A 50 16.99 -9.62 -9.65
N ALA A 51 17.32 -10.07 -8.44
CA ALA A 51 16.37 -10.24 -7.34
C ALA A 51 15.75 -8.91 -6.85
N HIS A 52 16.40 -7.78 -7.14
CA HIS A 52 15.97 -6.45 -6.71
C HIS A 52 15.49 -5.55 -7.87
N ASN A 53 15.61 -6.02 -9.12
CA ASN A 53 15.13 -5.36 -10.33
C ASN A 53 13.68 -5.75 -10.63
N GLY A 54 12.74 -5.19 -9.86
CA GLY A 54 11.33 -5.11 -10.25
C GLY A 54 11.10 -3.84 -11.08
N SER A 55 11.11 -3.95 -12.41
CA SER A 55 10.86 -2.90 -13.41
C SER A 55 11.75 -1.65 -13.35
N GLN A 56 12.70 -1.56 -14.28
CA GLN A 56 13.42 -0.32 -14.57
C GLN A 56 12.56 0.65 -15.40
N PRO A 57 12.69 1.97 -15.17
CA PRO A 57 12.44 3.00 -16.18
C PRO A 57 13.57 3.01 -17.22
N ASN A 58 13.19 3.17 -18.48
CA ASN A 58 14.05 3.25 -19.65
C ASN A 58 14.98 4.50 -19.58
N PRO A 59 16.29 4.41 -19.87
CA PRO A 59 17.15 5.58 -20.00
C PRO A 59 16.71 6.46 -21.17
N LYS A 60 16.62 7.78 -20.91
CA LYS A 60 16.31 8.81 -21.90
C LYS A 60 17.30 8.74 -23.07
N ARG A 61 16.75 8.55 -24.27
CA ARG A 61 17.39 8.72 -25.58
C ARG A 61 17.76 10.19 -25.77
N ALA A 62 19.01 10.43 -26.16
CA ALA A 62 19.45 11.72 -26.70
C ALA A 62 18.72 12.00 -28.02
N ARG A 63 18.50 13.29 -28.27
CA ARG A 63 17.84 13.92 -29.41
C ARG A 63 18.71 13.79 -30.67
N GLU A 64 18.12 13.36 -31.78
CA GLU A 64 18.49 13.77 -33.15
C GLU A 64 17.39 13.36 -34.16
N GLU A 65 17.18 14.25 -35.13
CA GLU A 65 16.15 14.24 -36.18
C GLU A 65 16.46 13.23 -37.30
N SER A 66 15.41 12.79 -38.03
CA SER A 66 15.32 12.67 -39.51
C SER A 66 14.57 11.43 -40.02
N THR A 67 13.49 11.70 -40.76
CA THR A 67 13.00 11.06 -42.01
C THR A 67 12.53 9.59 -42.08
N VAL A 68 11.21 9.46 -42.33
CA VAL A 68 10.42 8.59 -43.25
C VAL A 68 11.06 7.32 -43.85
N VAL A 69 10.40 6.15 -43.69
CA VAL A 69 9.71 5.34 -44.73
C VAL A 69 9.02 4.10 -44.14
N GLU A 70 7.86 3.74 -44.70
CA GLU A 70 7.08 2.49 -44.50
C GLU A 70 7.76 1.30 -45.21
N ASP A 71 7.64 0.06 -44.66
CA ASP A 71 7.38 -1.17 -45.44
C ASP A 71 7.04 -2.38 -44.52
N GLU A 72 6.35 -3.37 -45.10
CA GLU A 72 5.50 -4.40 -44.53
C GLU A 72 6.16 -5.68 -43.93
N LEU A 73 5.30 -6.48 -43.27
CA LEU A 73 5.15 -7.95 -43.37
C LEU A 73 6.15 -8.90 -42.63
N LYS A 74 5.68 -9.54 -41.54
CA LYS A 74 5.22 -10.96 -41.52
C LYS A 74 5.10 -11.54 -40.10
N GLN A 75 3.94 -12.16 -39.85
CA GLN A 75 3.74 -13.17 -38.80
C GLN A 75 4.51 -14.46 -39.11
N PRO A 76 4.71 -15.31 -38.10
CA PRO A 76 4.38 -16.73 -38.28
C PRO A 76 3.48 -17.27 -37.18
N THR A 77 2.53 -18.09 -37.65
CA THR A 77 1.58 -18.92 -36.94
C THR A 77 2.13 -20.29 -36.54
N ALA A 78 1.58 -20.79 -35.43
CA ALA A 78 1.17 -22.17 -35.13
C ALA A 78 2.22 -23.28 -34.97
N GLN A 79 2.09 -24.02 -33.86
CA GLN A 79 1.86 -25.48 -33.95
C GLN A 79 1.14 -26.04 -32.72
N LYS A 80 0.07 -26.80 -33.02
CA LYS A 80 -0.76 -27.64 -32.15
C LYS A 80 0.00 -28.89 -31.70
N LEU A 81 -0.37 -29.44 -30.54
CA LEU A 81 -0.42 -30.88 -30.31
C LEU A 81 -1.72 -31.23 -29.55
N LYS A 82 -2.41 -32.27 -30.02
CA LYS A 82 -3.58 -32.95 -29.44
C LYS A 82 -3.28 -34.46 -29.46
N HIS A 83 -4.09 -35.21 -28.67
CA HIS A 83 -4.31 -36.68 -28.65
C HIS A 83 -3.26 -37.51 -27.89
N ASP A 84 -3.57 -38.61 -27.20
CA ASP A 84 -4.83 -39.23 -26.72
C ASP A 84 -4.46 -40.37 -25.74
N ASP A 85 -5.46 -40.96 -25.09
CA ASP A 85 -5.51 -42.11 -24.19
C ASP A 85 -4.52 -43.29 -24.37
N THR A 86 -4.12 -43.94 -23.27
CA THR A 86 -4.58 -45.29 -22.85
C THR A 86 -3.84 -45.87 -21.63
N LEU A 87 -4.53 -46.82 -20.97
CA LEU A 87 -4.45 -47.34 -19.59
C LEU A 87 -3.55 -48.58 -19.36
N LYS A 88 -3.44 -48.94 -18.06
CA LYS A 88 -3.25 -50.27 -17.39
C LYS A 88 -1.88 -50.53 -16.76
N ASP A 89 -1.69 -51.14 -15.58
CA ASP A 89 -2.55 -51.73 -14.53
C ASP A 89 -1.69 -51.90 -13.24
N ALA A 90 -2.31 -51.83 -12.04
CA ALA A 90 -2.04 -52.69 -10.86
C ALA A 90 -2.82 -52.22 -9.60
N GLU A 91 -4.08 -52.64 -9.52
CA GLU A 91 -4.83 -53.29 -8.42
C GLU A 91 -4.05 -53.64 -7.10
N VAL A 92 -4.58 -53.75 -5.87
CA VAL A 92 -5.93 -54.05 -5.31
C VAL A 92 -6.01 -53.71 -3.79
N LYS A 93 -7.26 -53.51 -3.31
CA LYS A 93 -7.89 -53.75 -1.97
C LYS A 93 -8.15 -52.49 -1.11
N ALA A 94 -9.34 -51.86 -1.17
CA ALA A 94 -10.70 -52.25 -0.70
C ALA A 94 -10.76 -52.34 0.85
N THR A 95 -11.71 -51.73 1.58
CA THR A 95 -13.17 -51.64 1.36
C THR A 95 -13.79 -50.51 2.20
N ALA A 96 -14.94 -49.97 1.73
CA ALA A 96 -15.86 -49.04 2.41
C ALA A 96 -16.46 -49.65 3.73
N ILE A 97 -17.27 -48.95 4.54
CA ILE A 97 -18.73 -48.76 4.37
C ILE A 97 -19.26 -47.75 5.43
N ALA A 98 -20.29 -46.98 5.00
CA ALA A 98 -21.45 -46.40 5.71
C ALA A 98 -21.38 -45.10 6.55
N GLU A 99 -22.22 -44.17 6.11
CA GLU A 99 -22.92 -43.15 6.90
C GLU A 99 -23.87 -43.79 7.93
N VAL A 100 -23.91 -43.25 9.15
CA VAL A 100 -25.09 -43.24 10.03
C VAL A 100 -25.10 -41.93 10.81
N ASP A 101 -26.14 -41.12 10.58
CA ASP A 101 -26.58 -40.05 11.47
C ASP A 101 -27.51 -40.66 12.53
N THR A 102 -27.19 -40.51 13.81
CA THR A 102 -28.19 -40.34 14.89
C THR A 102 -27.52 -39.96 16.21
N GLN A 103 -27.90 -38.76 16.67
CA GLN A 103 -27.94 -38.23 18.03
C GLN A 103 -27.48 -39.13 19.19
N LEU A 104 -26.50 -38.63 19.96
CA LEU A 104 -26.45 -38.81 21.40
C LEU A 104 -26.24 -37.45 22.06
N ALA A 105 -27.25 -36.99 22.79
CA ALA A 105 -27.09 -36.00 23.83
C ALA A 105 -26.37 -36.68 25.00
N ASP A 106 -25.18 -36.20 25.35
CA ASP A 106 -24.58 -36.44 26.65
C ASP A 106 -24.05 -35.12 27.21
N SER A 107 -24.54 -34.81 28.40
CA SER A 107 -24.25 -33.61 29.17
C SER A 107 -23.00 -33.82 30.02
N SER A 108 -21.87 -33.23 29.63
CA SER A 108 -20.82 -32.83 30.57
C SER A 108 -19.98 -31.65 30.07
N LYS A 109 -20.06 -30.52 30.78
CA LYS A 109 -19.13 -29.36 30.74
C LYS A 109 -17.75 -29.82 31.27
N THR A 110 -16.55 -29.37 30.88
CA THR A 110 -16.04 -28.28 30.03
C THR A 110 -14.52 -28.47 29.87
N SER A 111 -14.00 -28.45 28.63
CA SER A 111 -12.70 -27.81 28.32
C SER A 111 -12.74 -27.24 26.90
N GLY A 112 -13.76 -26.42 26.64
CA GLY A 112 -13.96 -25.79 25.33
C GLY A 112 -12.85 -24.77 25.04
N GLY A 113 -11.82 -25.20 24.31
CA GLY A 113 -10.76 -24.30 23.85
C GLY A 113 -11.32 -23.27 22.86
N TRP A 114 -10.87 -22.02 22.95
CA TRP A 114 -11.27 -20.90 22.08
C TRP A 114 -11.08 -21.16 20.59
N TRP A 115 -11.97 -20.61 19.76
CA TRP A 115 -11.82 -20.49 18.31
C TRP A 115 -11.40 -19.08 17.94
N TYR A 116 -10.54 -18.92 16.95
CA TYR A 116 -9.97 -17.63 16.56
C TYR A 116 -10.34 -17.29 15.13
N VAL A 117 -10.99 -16.15 14.91
CA VAL A 117 -11.31 -15.65 13.58
C VAL A 117 -10.31 -14.60 13.18
N VAL A 118 -9.77 -14.71 11.95
CA VAL A 118 -9.03 -13.65 11.28
C VAL A 118 -9.93 -13.07 10.20
N ALA A 119 -10.53 -11.91 10.50
CA ALA A 119 -11.37 -11.17 9.56
C ALA A 119 -10.53 -10.33 8.58
N LYS A 120 -9.33 -9.90 8.98
CA LYS A 120 -8.31 -9.30 8.11
C LYS A 120 -6.93 -9.80 8.51
N GLY A 121 -6.18 -10.34 7.55
CA GLY A 121 -4.85 -10.91 7.78
C GLY A 121 -4.30 -11.52 6.48
N ARG A 122 -3.16 -12.21 6.56
CA ARG A 122 -2.56 -12.93 5.42
C ARG A 122 -3.49 -14.00 4.87
N LYS A 123 -4.13 -14.75 5.76
CA LYS A 123 -5.21 -15.70 5.47
C LYS A 123 -6.37 -15.40 6.41
N THR A 124 -7.54 -15.16 5.84
CA THR A 124 -8.78 -14.99 6.60
C THR A 124 -9.42 -16.35 6.89
N GLY A 125 -10.26 -16.40 7.91
CA GLY A 125 -11.01 -17.61 8.28
C GLY A 125 -10.97 -17.90 9.77
N VAL A 126 -11.43 -19.10 10.12
CA VAL A 126 -11.52 -19.60 11.50
C VAL A 126 -10.36 -20.57 11.76
N PHE A 127 -9.70 -20.41 12.89
CA PHE A 127 -8.52 -21.15 13.32
C PHE A 127 -8.77 -21.77 14.70
N ARG A 128 -8.21 -22.97 14.93
CA ARG A 128 -8.43 -23.69 16.19
C ARG A 128 -7.51 -23.19 17.29
N THR A 129 -6.35 -22.68 16.93
CA THR A 129 -5.33 -22.23 17.89
C THR A 129 -4.93 -20.77 17.67
N TRP A 130 -4.48 -20.11 18.74
CA TRP A 130 -3.95 -18.75 18.63
C TRP A 130 -2.69 -18.71 17.76
N ASN A 131 -1.82 -19.72 17.82
CA ASN A 131 -0.59 -19.74 17.02
C ASN A 131 -0.89 -19.69 15.52
N GLU A 132 -1.89 -20.44 15.05
CA GLU A 132 -2.33 -20.40 13.65
C GLU A 132 -2.87 -19.02 13.26
N ALA A 133 -3.76 -18.45 14.08
CA ALA A 133 -4.34 -17.13 13.83
C ALA A 133 -3.28 -16.02 13.90
N LYS A 134 -2.35 -16.11 14.85
CA LYS A 134 -1.27 -15.16 15.08
C LYS A 134 -0.40 -15.00 13.84
N ILE A 135 -0.01 -16.09 13.18
CA ILE A 135 0.77 -16.04 11.92
C ILE A 135 0.06 -15.18 10.86
N GLN A 136 -1.27 -15.17 10.86
CA GLN A 136 -2.04 -14.42 9.87
C GLN A 136 -2.14 -12.93 10.18
N VAL A 137 -1.95 -12.52 11.43
CA VAL A 137 -2.18 -11.13 11.88
C VAL A 137 -0.92 -10.45 12.40
N GLU A 138 0.12 -11.22 12.69
CA GLU A 138 1.35 -10.70 13.28
C GLU A 138 2.03 -9.73 12.32
N ASN A 139 2.42 -8.57 12.85
CA ASN A 139 3.02 -7.45 12.12
C ASN A 139 2.14 -6.85 11.01
N LEU A 140 0.83 -7.10 11.02
CA LEU A 140 -0.14 -6.45 10.13
C LEU A 140 -1.00 -5.47 10.92
N PHE A 141 -0.79 -4.18 10.69
CA PHE A 141 -1.50 -3.12 11.39
C PHE A 141 -3.00 -3.05 11.01
N SER A 142 -3.35 -3.51 9.81
CA SER A 142 -4.72 -3.62 9.32
C SER A 142 -5.41 -4.93 9.73
N ALA A 143 -4.72 -5.80 10.47
CA ALA A 143 -5.29 -7.08 10.85
C ALA A 143 -6.45 -6.91 11.83
N SER A 144 -7.46 -7.76 11.66
CA SER A 144 -8.64 -7.81 12.50
C SER A 144 -8.89 -9.26 12.85
N PHE A 145 -8.94 -9.56 14.14
CA PHE A 145 -9.19 -10.89 14.64
C PHE A 145 -10.01 -10.84 15.93
N LYS A 146 -10.75 -11.92 16.19
CA LYS A 146 -11.59 -12.07 17.38
C LYS A 146 -11.60 -13.54 17.81
N LYS A 147 -11.88 -13.82 19.07
CA LYS A 147 -12.01 -15.20 19.58
C LYS A 147 -13.42 -15.47 20.08
N PHE A 148 -13.86 -16.72 19.95
CA PHE A 148 -15.20 -17.18 20.28
C PHE A 148 -15.13 -18.50 21.06
N PRO A 149 -16.08 -18.75 21.97
CA PRO A 149 -16.17 -20.00 22.72
C PRO A 149 -16.55 -21.21 21.85
N THR A 150 -17.32 -21.00 20.78
CA THR A 150 -17.81 -22.07 19.89
C THR A 150 -17.35 -21.86 18.45
N LYS A 151 -17.32 -22.95 17.67
CA LYS A 151 -16.91 -22.90 16.25
C LYS A 151 -17.96 -22.16 15.44
N GLU A 152 -19.22 -22.39 15.77
CA GLU A 152 -20.41 -21.86 15.11
C GLU A 152 -20.45 -20.33 15.22
N GLU A 153 -20.16 -19.76 16.40
CA GLU A 153 -20.07 -18.31 16.58
C GLU A 153 -18.89 -17.70 15.79
N ALA A 154 -17.75 -18.39 15.74
CA ALA A 154 -16.60 -17.97 14.97
C ALA A 154 -16.88 -17.97 13.46
N GLU A 155 -17.53 -19.01 12.94
CA GLU A 155 -17.91 -19.13 11.54
C GLU A 155 -18.99 -18.11 11.15
N ALA A 156 -20.00 -17.88 12.00
CA ALA A 156 -21.01 -16.85 11.79
C ALA A 156 -20.36 -15.46 11.65
N PHE A 157 -19.44 -15.12 12.57
CA PHE A 157 -18.68 -13.86 12.50
C PHE A 157 -17.80 -13.78 11.25
N ALA A 158 -17.10 -14.86 10.89
CA ALA A 158 -16.26 -14.91 9.70
C ALA A 158 -17.09 -14.71 8.42
N ASN A 159 -18.25 -15.34 8.32
CA ASN A 159 -19.15 -15.25 7.17
C ASN A 159 -19.77 -13.87 7.02
N GLN A 160 -20.19 -13.24 8.13
CA GLN A 160 -20.67 -11.86 8.15
C GLN A 160 -19.58 -10.88 7.71
N HIS A 161 -18.35 -11.08 8.17
CA HIS A 161 -17.21 -10.26 7.76
C HIS A 161 -16.77 -10.53 6.31
N ALA A 162 -16.85 -11.76 5.83
CA ALA A 162 -16.52 -12.12 4.45
C ALA A 162 -17.53 -11.54 3.45
N THR A 163 -18.83 -11.53 3.78
CA THR A 163 -19.87 -10.88 2.96
C THR A 163 -19.75 -9.36 2.96
N ALA A 164 -19.41 -8.74 4.09
CA ALA A 164 -19.09 -7.31 4.15
C ALA A 164 -17.81 -6.94 3.36
N THR A 165 -16.86 -7.88 3.23
CA THR A 165 -15.61 -7.67 2.49
C THR A 165 -15.78 -7.94 0.98
N LYS A 166 -16.60 -8.92 0.59
CA LYS A 166 -16.92 -9.24 -0.82
C LYS A 166 -17.67 -8.13 -1.57
N ARG A 167 -18.41 -7.25 -0.87
CA ARG A 167 -19.07 -6.09 -1.50
C ARG A 167 -18.11 -4.98 -1.97
N GLN A 168 -16.80 -5.08 -1.70
CA GLN A 168 -15.82 -4.01 -2.02
C GLN A 168 -14.53 -4.56 -2.64
N GLU A 169 -14.61 -5.23 -3.79
CA GLU A 169 -13.43 -5.56 -4.59
C GLU A 169 -13.01 -4.45 -5.56
N GLY A 170 -13.86 -3.43 -5.78
CA GLY A 170 -13.58 -2.26 -6.61
C GLY A 170 -13.45 -0.97 -5.81
N ASP A 171 -12.80 0.02 -6.42
CA ASP A 171 -12.95 1.41 -5.98
C ASP A 171 -14.38 1.90 -6.30
N PRO A 172 -14.99 2.70 -5.42
CA PRO A 172 -16.30 3.29 -5.66
C PRO A 172 -16.27 4.30 -6.81
N ASP A 173 -17.43 4.61 -7.37
CA ASP A 173 -17.56 5.78 -8.23
C ASP A 173 -17.33 7.05 -7.39
N PRO A 174 -16.29 7.86 -7.68
CA PRO A 174 -15.99 9.07 -6.91
C PRO A 174 -17.12 10.11 -6.92
N LYS A 175 -18.03 10.05 -7.89
CA LYS A 175 -19.14 11.00 -8.06
C LYS A 175 -20.46 10.51 -7.46
N ASP A 176 -20.53 9.27 -6.96
CA ASP A 176 -21.74 8.79 -6.29
C ASP A 176 -21.88 9.49 -4.93
N PRO A 177 -22.99 10.21 -4.69
CA PRO A 177 -23.22 10.93 -3.43
C PRO A 177 -23.33 10.03 -2.20
N ASN A 178 -23.51 8.71 -2.40
CA ASN A 178 -23.54 7.73 -1.30
C ASN A 178 -22.15 7.16 -0.99
N THR A 179 -21.07 7.80 -1.48
CA THR A 179 -19.71 7.33 -1.28
C THR A 179 -18.84 8.40 -0.63
N LEU A 180 -18.00 7.99 0.33
CA LEU A 180 -17.00 8.86 0.93
C LEU A 180 -15.67 8.70 0.21
N VAL A 181 -15.50 9.43 -0.89
CA VAL A 181 -14.27 9.42 -1.71
C VAL A 181 -13.60 10.78 -1.67
N ALA A 182 -12.36 10.81 -1.18
CA ALA A 182 -11.53 11.99 -1.07
C ALA A 182 -10.22 11.85 -1.85
N PHE A 183 -9.84 12.90 -2.56
CA PHE A 183 -8.52 13.08 -3.16
C PHE A 183 -7.74 14.09 -2.35
N CYS A 184 -6.59 13.68 -1.82
CA CYS A 184 -5.76 14.46 -0.93
C CYS A 184 -4.42 14.74 -1.59
N ASP A 185 -4.01 16.00 -1.58
CA ASP A 185 -2.75 16.42 -2.16
C ASP A 185 -2.12 17.58 -1.37
N GLY A 186 -0.80 17.61 -1.31
CA GLY A 186 0.00 18.65 -0.68
C GLY A 186 1.03 19.20 -1.66
N SER A 187 1.08 20.52 -1.78
CA SER A 187 2.05 21.20 -2.63
C SER A 187 2.92 22.14 -1.81
N ALA A 188 4.24 22.03 -1.94
CA ALA A 188 5.20 22.95 -1.34
C ALA A 188 6.12 23.55 -2.40
N LEU A 189 5.97 24.86 -2.62
CA LEU A 189 6.87 25.67 -3.43
C LEU A 189 8.14 25.92 -2.63
N GLU A 190 9.30 25.71 -3.26
CA GLU A 190 10.61 25.85 -2.60
C GLU A 190 10.75 24.97 -1.35
N ASN A 191 10.19 23.75 -1.38
CA ASN A 191 10.21 22.81 -0.27
C ASN A 191 11.61 22.66 0.36
N GLY A 192 11.69 22.84 1.68
CA GLY A 192 12.94 22.77 2.44
C GLY A 192 13.79 24.05 2.42
N ARG A 193 13.33 25.14 1.79
CA ARG A 193 13.98 26.45 1.81
C ARG A 193 13.27 27.42 2.75
N ARG A 194 13.93 28.53 3.09
CA ARG A 194 13.44 29.55 4.03
C ARG A 194 12.10 30.18 3.61
N ASN A 195 11.85 30.32 2.30
CA ASN A 195 10.63 30.90 1.76
C ASN A 195 9.65 29.83 1.29
N CYS A 196 9.73 28.62 1.84
CA CYS A 196 8.81 27.54 1.49
C CYS A 196 7.36 28.00 1.73
N ARG A 197 6.55 27.89 0.68
CA ARG A 197 5.11 28.14 0.74
C ARG A 197 4.41 26.85 0.43
N ALA A 198 3.64 26.34 1.37
CA ALA A 198 2.89 25.12 1.18
C ALA A 198 1.39 25.38 1.24
N GLY A 199 0.64 24.52 0.55
CA GLY A 199 -0.80 24.48 0.53
C GLY A 199 -1.24 23.03 0.40
N TYR A 200 -2.43 22.74 0.92
CA TYR A 200 -3.00 21.40 0.90
C TYR A 200 -4.43 21.47 0.39
N ALA A 201 -4.87 20.39 -0.25
CA ALA A 201 -6.23 20.26 -0.72
C ALA A 201 -6.81 18.88 -0.45
N CYS A 202 -8.09 18.86 -0.10
CA CYS A 202 -8.93 17.69 0.02
C CYS A 202 -10.16 17.88 -0.86
N ILE A 203 -10.31 17.07 -1.90
CA ILE A 203 -11.36 17.17 -2.91
C ILE A 203 -12.30 15.98 -2.81
N PHE A 204 -13.61 16.26 -2.73
CA PHE A 204 -14.71 15.29 -2.74
C PHE A 204 -15.46 15.40 -4.07
N PRO A 205 -15.22 14.50 -5.04
CA PRO A 205 -15.76 14.67 -6.40
C PRO A 205 -17.28 14.67 -6.52
N HIS A 206 -18.01 14.13 -5.55
CA HIS A 206 -19.47 14.13 -5.50
C HIS A 206 -20.06 15.39 -4.82
N CYS A 207 -19.27 16.18 -4.11
CA CYS A 207 -19.74 17.36 -3.38
C CYS A 207 -18.67 18.45 -3.30
N GLU A 208 -18.75 19.44 -4.20
CA GLU A 208 -17.76 20.52 -4.28
C GLU A 208 -17.75 21.42 -3.04
N GLU A 209 -18.89 21.59 -2.36
CA GLU A 209 -18.99 22.37 -1.11
C GLU A 209 -18.17 21.78 0.04
N TRP A 210 -17.77 20.52 -0.07
CA TRP A 210 -16.93 19.85 0.92
C TRP A 210 -15.44 20.06 0.69
N ASN A 211 -15.06 20.57 -0.48
CA ASN A 211 -13.67 20.74 -0.86
C ASN A 211 -12.98 21.73 0.07
N VAL A 212 -11.76 21.37 0.46
CA VAL A 212 -10.87 22.24 1.23
C VAL A 212 -9.62 22.48 0.39
N ALA A 213 -9.23 23.73 0.24
CA ALA A 213 -7.93 24.13 -0.29
C ALA A 213 -7.42 25.31 0.53
N LYS A 214 -6.34 25.11 1.29
CA LYS A 214 -5.84 26.10 2.26
C LYS A 214 -4.34 26.21 2.21
N GLN A 215 -3.84 27.42 2.45
CA GLN A 215 -2.42 27.63 2.69
C GLN A 215 -2.03 26.95 4.01
N LEU A 216 -0.90 26.24 4.00
CA LEU A 216 -0.30 25.70 5.22
C LEU A 216 0.53 26.80 5.89
N VAL A 217 -0.11 27.49 6.83
CA VAL A 217 0.52 28.59 7.59
C VAL A 217 1.14 28.04 8.86
N GLU A 218 2.41 27.65 8.77
CA GLU A 218 3.20 27.20 9.91
C GLU A 218 4.69 27.55 9.71
N GLU A 219 5.44 27.66 10.80
CA GLU A 219 6.86 28.05 10.75
C GLU A 219 7.71 27.07 9.92
N ARG A 220 7.34 25.78 9.91
CA ARG A 220 8.05 24.71 9.21
C ARG A 220 7.20 24.03 8.14
N ALA A 221 6.60 24.83 7.26
CA ALA A 221 5.83 24.35 6.14
C ALA A 221 6.67 23.42 5.24
N THR A 222 6.16 22.22 4.96
CA THR A 222 6.79 21.27 4.02
C THR A 222 5.73 20.52 3.23
N ASN A 223 6.14 19.89 2.11
CA ASN A 223 5.22 19.08 1.31
C ASN A 223 4.55 17.99 2.16
N ASN A 224 5.35 17.24 2.91
CA ASN A 224 4.85 16.13 3.73
C ASN A 224 3.80 16.57 4.74
N ARG A 225 3.97 17.76 5.34
CA ARG A 225 3.00 18.31 6.28
C ARG A 225 1.70 18.72 5.58
N ALA A 226 1.79 19.28 4.38
CA ALA A 226 0.62 19.57 3.55
C ALA A 226 -0.15 18.28 3.19
N GLU A 227 0.53 17.19 2.82
CA GLU A 227 -0.09 15.89 2.57
C GLU A 227 -0.86 15.36 3.80
N TYR A 228 -0.24 15.43 4.98
CA TYR A 228 -0.89 15.01 6.22
C TYR A 228 -2.11 15.87 6.55
N MET A 229 -2.04 17.19 6.31
CA MET A 229 -3.16 18.10 6.54
C MET A 229 -4.33 17.85 5.58
N ALA A 230 -4.06 17.57 4.31
CA ALA A 230 -5.10 17.17 3.35
C ALA A 230 -5.87 15.92 3.84
N ALA A 231 -5.13 14.88 4.24
CA ALA A 231 -5.73 13.66 4.76
C ALA A 231 -6.50 13.88 6.07
N LEU A 232 -6.04 14.81 6.92
CA LEU A 232 -6.73 15.17 8.16
C LEU A 232 -8.10 15.81 7.86
N GLU A 233 -8.18 16.73 6.90
CA GLU A 233 -9.47 17.33 6.48
C GLU A 233 -10.41 16.27 5.89
N ALA A 234 -9.88 15.29 5.15
CA ALA A 234 -10.69 14.18 4.64
C ALA A 234 -11.36 13.38 5.76
N MET A 235 -10.60 13.06 6.83
CA MET A 235 -11.12 12.32 7.98
C MET A 235 -12.11 13.16 8.80
N LYS A 236 -11.82 14.44 9.03
CA LYS A 236 -12.73 15.38 9.70
C LYS A 236 -14.07 15.45 8.98
N ARG A 237 -14.03 15.64 7.65
CA ARG A 237 -15.26 15.67 6.85
C ARG A 237 -16.01 14.34 6.96
N ALA A 238 -15.33 13.21 6.78
CA ALA A 238 -15.98 11.91 6.89
C ALA A 238 -16.62 11.67 8.27
N ASN A 239 -16.00 12.14 9.35
CA ASN A 239 -16.55 12.05 10.70
C ASN A 239 -17.74 12.98 10.93
N LEU A 240 -17.80 14.12 10.24
CA LEU A 240 -18.95 15.01 10.26
C LEU A 240 -20.16 14.39 9.53
N GLU A 241 -19.93 13.81 8.35
CA GLU A 241 -21.00 13.34 7.45
C GLU A 241 -21.50 11.93 7.78
N ASP A 242 -20.67 11.10 8.42
CA ASP A 242 -21.02 9.75 8.88
C ASP A 242 -20.50 9.50 10.31
N PRO A 243 -21.01 10.18 11.35
CA PRO A 243 -20.46 10.09 12.71
C PRO A 243 -20.32 8.67 13.27
N GLU A 244 -21.21 7.76 12.86
CA GLU A 244 -21.22 6.35 13.26
C GLU A 244 -20.11 5.51 12.60
N GLY A 245 -19.43 6.03 11.58
CA GLY A 245 -18.35 5.32 10.88
C GLY A 245 -18.83 4.10 10.10
N SER A 246 -20.10 4.12 9.67
CA SER A 246 -20.75 3.03 8.95
C SER A 246 -20.16 2.83 7.55
N GLN A 247 -19.72 3.92 6.93
CA GLN A 247 -19.16 3.94 5.58
C GLN A 247 -17.63 3.80 5.59
N MET A 248 -17.10 3.14 4.56
CA MET A 248 -15.67 3.15 4.28
C MET A 248 -15.31 4.50 3.67
N LEU A 249 -14.33 5.20 4.26
CA LEU A 249 -13.71 6.36 3.62
C LEU A 249 -12.60 5.88 2.66
N TYR A 250 -12.62 6.34 1.43
CA TYR A 250 -11.58 6.09 0.44
C TYR A 250 -10.73 7.34 0.27
N ILE A 251 -9.44 7.24 0.60
CA ILE A 251 -8.48 8.33 0.43
C ILE A 251 -7.52 7.96 -0.71
N PHE A 252 -7.50 8.80 -1.73
CA PHE A 252 -6.57 8.76 -2.84
C PHE A 252 -5.52 9.86 -2.65
N SER A 253 -4.25 9.51 -2.80
CA SER A 253 -3.13 10.46 -2.74
C SER A 253 -1.93 9.86 -3.48
N ASP A 254 -1.07 10.69 -4.03
CA ASP A 254 0.22 10.27 -4.59
C ASP A 254 1.35 10.25 -3.53
N SER A 255 1.07 10.73 -2.32
CA SER A 255 2.02 10.69 -1.20
C SER A 255 2.14 9.28 -0.61
N MET A 256 3.10 8.53 -1.14
CA MET A 256 3.49 7.24 -0.58
C MET A 256 3.93 7.36 0.89
N LEU A 257 4.49 8.51 1.30
CA LEU A 257 4.87 8.76 2.69
C LEU A 257 3.63 8.77 3.59
N LEU A 258 2.59 9.52 3.21
CA LEU A 258 1.31 9.56 3.93
C LEU A 258 0.71 8.15 4.04
N ILE A 259 0.57 7.47 2.90
CA ILE A 259 -0.05 6.15 2.83
C ILE A 259 0.69 5.15 3.72
N ARG A 260 2.02 5.06 3.61
CA ARG A 260 2.81 4.12 4.43
C ARG A 260 2.83 4.49 5.90
N SER A 261 2.85 5.78 6.23
CA SER A 261 2.71 6.23 7.61
C SER A 261 1.44 5.64 8.23
N MET A 262 0.29 5.83 7.56
CA MET A 262 -1.02 5.42 8.09
C MET A 262 -1.32 3.92 8.00
N THR A 263 -0.61 3.18 7.15
CA THR A 263 -0.90 1.75 6.91
C THR A 263 0.14 0.79 7.44
N GLU A 264 1.43 1.17 7.45
CA GLU A 264 2.53 0.28 7.76
C GLU A 264 3.25 0.65 9.07
N TRP A 265 3.41 1.94 9.35
CA TRP A 265 4.41 2.40 10.32
C TRP A 265 3.82 2.89 11.64
N ILE A 266 2.69 3.58 11.62
CA ILE A 266 2.17 4.29 12.79
C ILE A 266 1.95 3.38 14.00
N GLY A 267 1.45 2.16 13.79
CA GLY A 267 1.26 1.20 14.88
C GLY A 267 2.57 0.74 15.54
N LYS A 268 3.68 0.71 14.80
CA LYS A 268 5.01 0.42 15.37
C LYS A 268 5.54 1.65 16.09
N TRP A 269 5.37 2.82 15.49
CA TRP A 269 5.79 4.09 16.09
C TRP A 269 5.09 4.39 17.41
N GLN A 270 3.78 4.17 17.51
CA GLN A 270 3.08 4.35 18.79
C GLN A 270 3.59 3.39 19.89
N LYS A 271 3.96 2.16 19.52
CA LYS A 271 4.48 1.15 20.47
C LYS A 271 5.91 1.42 20.92
N ASN A 272 6.70 2.11 20.12
CA ASN A 272 8.12 2.38 20.41
C ASN A 272 8.39 3.85 20.78
N ASN A 273 7.38 4.52 21.34
CA ASN A 273 7.46 5.93 21.77
C ASN A 273 7.92 6.86 20.64
N TRP A 274 7.36 6.69 19.45
CA TRP A 274 7.58 7.49 18.25
C TRP A 274 9.05 7.60 17.84
N SER A 275 9.74 6.46 17.84
CA SER A 275 11.14 6.34 17.43
C SER A 275 11.28 5.49 16.17
N LYS A 276 12.25 5.80 15.32
CA LYS A 276 12.60 4.98 14.16
C LYS A 276 13.54 3.84 14.57
N SER A 277 13.78 2.91 13.64
CA SER A 277 14.69 1.77 13.87
C SER A 277 16.14 2.17 14.12
N ASP A 278 16.54 3.36 13.66
CA ASP A 278 17.86 3.95 13.91
C ASP A 278 17.94 4.75 15.22
N GLY A 279 16.87 4.74 16.03
CA GLY A 279 16.78 5.49 17.29
C GLY A 279 16.41 6.97 17.13
N SER A 280 16.33 7.49 15.90
CA SER A 280 15.94 8.88 15.68
C SER A 280 14.42 9.08 15.91
N PRO A 281 13.99 10.27 16.36
CA PRO A 281 12.57 10.55 16.51
C PRO A 281 11.85 10.55 15.17
N VAL A 282 10.59 10.09 15.16
CA VAL A 282 9.71 10.17 13.99
C VAL A 282 9.41 11.63 13.68
N GLN A 283 9.57 12.01 12.41
CA GLN A 283 9.27 13.36 11.94
C GLN A 283 7.75 13.55 11.78
N ASN A 284 7.27 14.78 11.93
CA ASN A 284 5.84 15.13 11.82
C ASN A 284 4.95 14.35 12.81
N ARG A 285 5.52 13.93 13.94
CA ARG A 285 4.81 13.20 15.00
C ARG A 285 3.54 13.94 15.42
N ASP A 286 3.62 15.26 15.55
CA ASP A 286 2.50 16.14 15.90
C ASP A 286 1.30 15.95 14.96
N LEU A 287 1.51 15.93 13.64
CA LEU A 287 0.43 15.70 12.67
C LEU A 287 -0.01 14.24 12.62
N LEU A 288 0.93 13.30 12.78
CA LEU A 288 0.60 11.87 12.83
C LEU A 288 -0.27 11.53 14.05
N GLU A 289 -0.02 12.16 15.20
CA GLU A 289 -0.86 12.03 16.39
C GLU A 289 -2.27 12.58 16.13
N LEU A 290 -2.40 13.74 15.46
CA LEU A 290 -3.69 14.27 15.05
C LEU A 290 -4.44 13.34 14.09
N LEU A 291 -3.74 12.78 13.09
CA LEU A 291 -4.32 11.83 12.14
C LEU A 291 -4.81 10.56 12.83
N VAL A 292 -4.08 10.04 13.83
CA VAL A 292 -4.53 8.87 14.60
C VAL A 292 -5.77 9.20 15.42
N ALA A 293 -5.76 10.34 16.11
CA ALA A 293 -6.89 10.79 16.91
C ALA A 293 -8.14 10.96 16.06
N GLU A 294 -8.03 11.68 14.93
CA GLU A 294 -9.14 11.92 14.01
C GLU A 294 -9.63 10.64 13.34
N LYS A 295 -8.72 9.75 12.93
CA LYS A 295 -9.10 8.46 12.35
C LYS A 295 -9.97 7.65 13.31
N GLY A 296 -9.59 7.58 14.59
CA GLY A 296 -10.21 6.71 15.58
C GLY A 296 -10.47 5.29 15.04
N ASN A 297 -11.72 4.84 15.14
CA ASN A 297 -12.16 3.53 14.67
C ASN A 297 -12.64 3.52 13.20
N ARG A 298 -12.63 4.66 12.50
CA ARG A 298 -13.09 4.74 11.11
C ARG A 298 -12.31 3.78 10.21
N ARG A 299 -13.06 3.12 9.32
CA ARG A 299 -12.53 2.25 8.28
C ARG A 299 -12.10 3.14 7.10
N ILE A 300 -10.80 3.14 6.80
CA ILE A 300 -10.23 3.90 5.68
C ILE A 300 -9.54 2.94 4.70
N ARG A 301 -9.82 3.11 3.41
CA ARG A 301 -9.06 2.53 2.30
C ARG A 301 -8.11 3.58 1.75
N TRP A 302 -6.81 3.34 1.89
CA TRP A 302 -5.76 4.18 1.32
C TRP A 302 -5.36 3.63 -0.04
N THR A 303 -5.42 4.47 -1.07
CA THR A 303 -5.04 4.10 -2.43
C THR A 303 -4.02 5.08 -2.98
N HIS A 304 -2.86 4.55 -3.39
CA HIS A 304 -1.83 5.35 -4.03
C HIS A 304 -2.19 5.63 -5.49
N VAL A 305 -2.20 6.91 -5.87
CA VAL A 305 -2.32 7.35 -7.26
C VAL A 305 -0.93 7.70 -7.78
N LYS A 306 -0.61 7.31 -9.00
CA LYS A 306 0.66 7.74 -9.60
C LYS A 306 0.54 9.21 -9.98
N ALA A 307 1.47 10.04 -9.51
CA ALA A 307 1.59 11.42 -9.93
C ALA A 307 1.89 11.53 -11.44
N HIS A 308 1.43 12.62 -12.07
CA HIS A 308 1.82 13.04 -13.43
C HIS A 308 1.65 11.99 -14.54
N THR A 309 0.62 11.15 -14.47
CA THR A 309 0.33 10.07 -15.45
C THR A 309 -0.33 10.54 -16.75
N GLY A 310 -0.51 11.84 -16.95
CA GLY A 310 -1.19 12.38 -18.14
C GLY A 310 -2.71 12.20 -18.14
N LYS A 311 -3.33 12.05 -16.97
CA LYS A 311 -4.80 12.16 -16.75
C LYS A 311 -5.66 11.18 -17.57
N LYS A 312 -5.13 9.99 -17.87
CA LYS A 312 -5.84 8.99 -18.72
C LYS A 312 -6.97 8.28 -17.99
N ASP A 313 -6.83 8.06 -16.68
CA ASP A 313 -7.85 7.46 -15.82
C ASP A 313 -8.44 8.48 -14.82
N TRP A 314 -9.58 8.13 -14.22
CA TRP A 314 -10.31 9.03 -13.32
C TRP A 314 -9.54 9.35 -12.03
N ARG A 315 -8.76 8.41 -11.48
CA ARG A 315 -7.97 8.66 -10.26
C ARG A 315 -6.93 9.73 -10.55
N SER A 316 -6.23 9.60 -11.67
CA SER A 316 -5.24 10.56 -12.13
C SER A 316 -5.85 11.94 -12.44
N LYS A 317 -7.07 11.98 -13.00
CA LYS A 317 -7.78 13.26 -13.25
C LYS A 317 -8.10 13.98 -11.94
N TRP A 318 -8.64 13.28 -10.95
CA TRP A 318 -9.02 13.90 -9.67
C TRP A 318 -7.82 14.20 -8.76
N ASN A 319 -6.75 13.39 -8.83
CA ASN A 319 -5.49 13.74 -8.16
C ASN A 319 -4.92 15.04 -8.72
N ASP A 320 -4.99 15.26 -10.03
CA ASP A 320 -4.54 16.51 -10.65
C ASP A 320 -5.43 17.71 -10.25
N VAL A 321 -6.73 17.52 -10.03
CA VAL A 321 -7.60 18.56 -9.46
C VAL A 321 -7.13 18.94 -8.05
N ALA A 322 -6.82 17.93 -7.21
CA ALA A 322 -6.29 18.15 -5.87
C ALA A 322 -4.91 18.85 -5.89
N ASP A 323 -3.98 18.41 -6.74
CA ASP A 323 -2.65 19.02 -6.92
C ASP A 323 -2.75 20.49 -7.34
N ASN A 324 -3.57 20.80 -8.34
CA ASN A 324 -3.78 22.18 -8.76
C ASN A 324 -4.39 23.03 -7.64
N ALA A 325 -5.36 22.50 -6.90
CA ALA A 325 -5.95 23.20 -5.76
C ALA A 325 -4.93 23.45 -4.63
N ALA A 326 -4.13 22.45 -4.27
CA ALA A 326 -3.09 22.55 -3.25
C ALA A 326 -2.00 23.55 -3.66
N ARG A 327 -1.55 23.49 -4.92
CA ARG A 327 -0.59 24.42 -5.50
C ARG A 327 -1.11 25.85 -5.54
N ASN A 328 -2.37 26.06 -5.94
CA ASN A 328 -2.98 27.38 -5.93
C ASN A 328 -3.10 27.93 -4.50
N ALA A 329 -3.45 27.08 -3.54
CA ALA A 329 -3.46 27.45 -2.13
C ALA A 329 -2.07 27.85 -1.62
N ALA A 330 -1.00 27.15 -2.04
CA ALA A 330 0.38 27.53 -1.73
C ALA A 330 0.76 28.89 -2.34
N LEU A 331 0.25 29.21 -3.54
CA LEU A 331 0.45 30.48 -4.26
C LEU A 331 -0.41 31.63 -3.74
N SER A 332 -1.43 31.36 -2.93
CA SER A 332 -2.24 32.41 -2.31
C SER A 332 -1.36 33.22 -1.34
N VAL A 333 -1.31 34.53 -1.55
CA VAL A 333 -0.61 35.44 -0.64
C VAL A 333 -1.63 35.74 0.44
N GLY A 334 -1.41 35.26 1.67
CA GLY A 334 -2.32 35.51 2.79
C GLY A 334 -2.71 37.00 2.82
N GLY A 335 -4.00 37.27 2.68
CA GLY A 335 -4.55 38.58 2.99
C GLY A 335 -4.16 38.90 4.43
N LYS A 336 -3.37 39.96 4.58
CA LYS A 336 -2.92 40.45 5.89
C LYS A 336 -4.09 40.88 6.75
#